data_AF-A0A6I4W068-F1
#
_entry.id   AF-A0A6I4W068-F1
#
_cell.length_a   1.000
_cell.length_b   1.000
_cell.length_c   1.000
_cell.angle_alpha   90.00
_cell.angle_beta   90.00
_cell.angle_gamma   90.00
#
_symmetry.space_group_name_H-M   'P 1'
#
loop_
_entity.id
_entity.type
_entity.pdbx_description
1 polymer ?
#
loop_
_entity_poly.entity_id
_entity_poly.type
_entity_poly.pdbx_seq_one_letter_code
_entity_poly.pdbx_strand_id
1 'polypeptide(L)'
;MMRFLKRAKGTGKVGGSAISKEFIKENVPVLLTKFTIAETVLKNLGLLGKRVPMYLVVDYSGSMRKFYPRTMQIISDRTLAGAAHLDDDEKVPVIAFSTDLNGTETADLTEHAGFMERFMRKLGSMGGTNYAPAFRKLLSLHKKKKQGLVVFITDGGPQDLDPAEKQLQKLFDKNLFVQALAVRDPYSNYDVLKGWKRKYPKNFGFQEVDMSMQDDQFYNLVFGEFSKVA
;
A
#
# COMPACT_ATOMS: atom_id res chain seq x y z
N MET A 1 -25.67 -27.01 -8.96
CA MET A 1 -26.15 -26.52 -7.66
C MET A 1 -25.01 -25.76 -6.96
N MET A 2 -24.90 -24.46 -7.18
CA MET A 2 -24.16 -23.53 -6.31
C MET A 2 -24.76 -22.15 -6.59
N ARG A 3 -25.66 -21.71 -5.71
CA ARG A 3 -26.22 -20.35 -5.76
C ARG A 3 -25.08 -19.39 -5.42
N PHE A 4 -24.62 -18.62 -6.40
CA PHE A 4 -23.88 -17.38 -6.14
C PHE A 4 -24.85 -16.41 -5.45
N LEU A 5 -24.96 -16.52 -4.12
CA LEU A 5 -25.57 -15.50 -3.30
C LEU A 5 -24.67 -14.27 -3.41
N LYS A 6 -25.16 -13.26 -4.11
CA LYS A 6 -24.59 -11.92 -4.13
C LYS A 6 -24.56 -11.43 -2.67
N ARG A 7 -23.40 -11.51 -2.00
CA ARG A 7 -23.18 -10.97 -0.64
C ARG A 7 -23.69 -9.53 -0.64
N ALA A 8 -24.69 -9.24 0.17
CA ALA A 8 -25.18 -7.88 0.31
C ALA A 8 -24.07 -7.06 0.98
N LYS A 9 -23.35 -6.26 0.18
CA LYS A 9 -22.39 -5.28 0.68
C LYS A 9 -23.18 -4.30 1.54
N GLY A 10 -22.84 -4.20 2.83
CA GLY A 10 -23.27 -3.06 3.63
C GLY A 10 -22.61 -1.83 3.01
N THR A 11 -23.34 -1.10 2.16
CA THR A 11 -22.83 0.15 1.59
C THR A 11 -22.53 1.07 2.76
N GLY A 12 -21.26 1.44 2.92
CA GLY A 12 -20.87 2.36 3.95
C GLY A 12 -21.73 3.64 3.95
N LYS A 13 -21.91 4.25 5.13
CA LYS A 13 -22.70 5.48 5.26
C LYS A 13 -22.10 6.58 4.37
N VAL A 14 -22.95 7.45 3.82
CA VAL A 14 -22.50 8.65 3.10
C VAL A 14 -21.60 9.47 4.04
N GLY A 15 -20.39 9.81 3.59
CA GLY A 15 -19.37 10.46 4.43
C GLY A 15 -18.58 9.54 5.36
N GLY A 16 -18.77 8.22 5.27
CA GLY A 16 -18.07 7.20 6.07
C GLY A 16 -17.19 6.26 5.25
N SER A 17 -16.73 5.21 5.95
CA SER A 17 -15.98 4.06 5.41
C SER A 17 -16.66 3.49 4.16
N ALA A 18 -15.90 2.97 3.18
CA ALA A 18 -16.47 2.36 1.98
C ALA A 18 -17.12 1.01 2.28
N ILE A 19 -16.48 0.19 3.11
CA ILE A 19 -16.98 -1.08 3.66
C ILE A 19 -17.52 -0.85 5.07
N SER A 20 -18.67 -1.45 5.40
CA SER A 20 -19.28 -1.30 6.73
C SER A 20 -18.51 -2.04 7.84
N LYS A 21 -18.53 -1.50 9.06
CA LYS A 21 -17.91 -2.14 10.22
C LYS A 21 -18.55 -3.49 10.54
N GLU A 22 -19.85 -3.62 10.30
CA GLU A 22 -20.60 -4.86 10.46
C GLU A 22 -20.06 -5.95 9.54
N PHE A 23 -19.79 -5.62 8.27
CA PHE A 23 -19.18 -6.56 7.32
C PHE A 23 -17.82 -7.05 7.82
N ILE A 24 -16.97 -6.14 8.32
CA ILE A 24 -15.66 -6.49 8.88
C ILE A 24 -15.82 -7.43 10.08
N LYS A 25 -16.74 -7.11 11.00
CA LYS A 25 -16.99 -7.92 12.20
C LYS A 25 -17.46 -9.33 11.84
N GLU A 26 -18.32 -9.47 10.84
CA GLU A 26 -18.91 -10.77 10.45
C GLU A 26 -17.96 -11.61 9.60
N ASN A 27 -17.21 -11.00 8.68
CA ASN A 27 -16.49 -11.74 7.65
C ASN A 27 -14.98 -11.78 7.89
N VAL A 28 -14.42 -10.76 8.56
CA VAL A 28 -12.98 -10.63 8.78
C VAL A 28 -12.67 -10.09 10.20
N PRO A 29 -13.20 -10.72 11.27
CA PRO A 29 -13.13 -10.18 12.63
C PRO A 29 -11.70 -9.93 13.12
N VAL A 30 -10.72 -10.68 12.60
CA VAL A 30 -9.30 -10.52 12.95
C VAL A 30 -8.72 -9.16 12.52
N LEU A 31 -9.33 -8.48 11.55
CA LEU A 31 -8.93 -7.13 11.11
C LEU A 31 -9.76 -6.01 11.77
N LEU A 32 -10.73 -6.31 12.63
CA LEU A 32 -11.65 -5.32 13.21
C LEU A 32 -10.93 -4.23 14.01
N THR A 33 -9.89 -4.59 14.77
CA THR A 33 -9.07 -3.63 15.51
C THR A 33 -8.33 -2.69 14.56
N LYS A 34 -7.67 -3.25 13.54
CA LYS A 34 -6.96 -2.49 12.50
C LYS A 34 -7.88 -1.51 11.77
N PHE A 35 -9.07 -1.98 11.40
CA PHE A 35 -10.11 -1.18 10.76
C PHE A 35 -10.60 -0.05 11.67
N THR A 36 -10.88 -0.33 12.95
CA THR A 36 -11.38 0.71 13.88
C THR A 36 -10.33 1.79 14.15
N ILE A 37 -9.05 1.43 14.23
CA ILE A 37 -7.95 2.39 14.37
C ILE A 37 -7.81 3.22 13.09
N ALA A 38 -7.84 2.58 11.91
CA ALA A 38 -7.80 3.28 10.62
C ALA A 38 -8.95 4.28 10.49
N GLU A 39 -10.18 3.89 10.84
CA GLU A 39 -11.36 4.77 10.85
C GLU A 39 -11.10 6.06 11.65
N THR A 40 -10.53 5.91 12.84
CA THR A 40 -10.24 7.03 13.74
C THR A 40 -9.21 7.97 13.13
N VAL A 41 -8.11 7.44 12.59
CA VAL A 41 -7.06 8.25 11.95
C VAL A 41 -7.60 8.94 10.69
N LEU A 42 -8.29 8.21 9.82
CA LEU A 42 -8.87 8.76 8.59
C LEU A 42 -9.94 9.81 8.87
N LYS A 43 -10.74 9.64 9.93
CA LYS A 43 -11.70 10.66 10.38
C LYS A 43 -10.98 11.94 10.80
N ASN A 44 -9.93 11.82 11.61
CA ASN A 44 -9.15 12.97 12.08
C ASN A 44 -8.43 13.70 10.93
N LEU A 45 -8.05 12.97 9.89
CA LEU A 45 -7.42 13.51 8.68
C LEU A 45 -8.44 13.99 7.62
N GLY A 46 -9.75 13.90 7.88
CA GLY A 46 -10.79 14.34 6.94
C GLY A 46 -10.90 13.49 5.67
N LEU A 47 -10.46 12.23 5.72
CA LEU A 47 -10.39 11.32 4.58
C LEU A 47 -11.59 10.36 4.45
N LEU A 48 -12.43 10.24 5.49
CA LEU A 48 -13.65 9.42 5.39
C LEU A 48 -14.61 9.98 4.31
N GLY A 49 -15.30 9.08 3.62
CA GLY A 49 -16.17 9.43 2.48
C GLY A 49 -15.44 9.64 1.16
N LYS A 50 -14.11 9.82 1.16
CA LYS A 50 -13.30 9.82 -0.08
C LYS A 50 -13.29 8.43 -0.71
N ARG A 51 -13.07 8.38 -2.03
CA ARG A 51 -12.98 7.13 -2.79
C ARG A 51 -11.67 7.08 -3.58
N VAL A 52 -10.67 6.44 -2.98
CA VAL A 52 -9.27 6.44 -3.43
C VAL A 52 -8.78 4.99 -3.51
N PRO A 53 -8.49 4.46 -4.70
CA PRO A 53 -7.89 3.13 -4.81
C PRO A 53 -6.49 3.13 -4.18
N MET A 54 -6.19 2.06 -3.45
CA MET A 54 -4.89 1.85 -2.82
C MET A 54 -4.10 0.74 -3.53
N TYR A 55 -2.78 0.90 -3.55
CA TYR A 55 -1.83 -0.08 -4.08
C TYR A 55 -0.75 -0.34 -3.03
N LEU A 56 -0.32 -1.58 -2.89
CA LEU A 56 0.83 -1.94 -2.07
C LEU A 56 2.00 -2.34 -2.99
N VAL A 57 3.14 -1.68 -2.82
CA VAL A 57 4.35 -2.01 -3.55
C VAL A 57 5.41 -2.37 -2.54
N VAL A 58 5.97 -3.56 -2.66
CA VAL A 58 6.93 -4.12 -1.71
C VAL A 58 8.24 -4.43 -2.41
N ASP A 59 9.31 -3.89 -1.84
CA ASP A 59 10.68 -4.23 -2.19
C ASP A 59 10.99 -5.67 -1.76
N TYR A 60 11.31 -6.51 -2.74
CA TYR A 60 11.67 -7.93 -2.63
C TYR A 60 13.17 -8.13 -2.94
N SER A 61 13.99 -7.12 -2.69
CA SER A 61 15.44 -7.21 -2.76
C SER A 61 16.02 -8.12 -1.67
N GLY A 62 17.27 -8.52 -1.86
CA GLY A 62 17.98 -9.39 -0.91
C GLY A 62 18.12 -8.79 0.49
N SER A 63 18.29 -7.47 0.62
CA SER A 63 18.42 -6.77 1.91
C SER A 63 17.12 -6.82 2.73
N MET A 64 15.98 -6.83 2.04
CA MET A 64 14.66 -6.94 2.66
C MET A 64 14.33 -8.33 3.20
N ARG A 65 15.13 -9.37 2.93
CA ARG A 65 14.81 -10.78 3.23
C ARG A 65 14.32 -11.02 4.66
N LYS A 66 14.94 -10.37 5.65
CA LYS A 66 14.61 -10.53 7.08
C LYS A 66 13.19 -10.08 7.45
N PHE A 67 12.55 -9.25 6.64
CA PHE A 67 11.18 -8.75 6.89
C PHE A 67 10.10 -9.65 6.29
N TYR A 68 10.47 -10.66 5.52
CA TYR A 68 9.52 -11.56 4.87
C TYR A 68 9.37 -12.91 5.61
N PRO A 69 8.19 -13.57 5.55
CA PRO A 69 6.91 -13.07 5.05
C PRO A 69 6.10 -12.30 6.10
N ARG A 70 6.36 -12.53 7.40
CA ARG A 70 5.44 -12.17 8.49
C ARG A 70 5.23 -10.66 8.61
N THR A 71 6.29 -9.86 8.56
CA THR A 71 6.16 -8.41 8.67
C THR A 71 5.39 -7.85 7.49
N MET A 72 5.65 -8.35 6.28
CA MET A 72 4.90 -7.93 5.09
C MET A 72 3.44 -8.38 5.13
N GLN A 73 3.12 -9.50 5.76
CA GLN A 73 1.72 -9.88 6.01
C GLN A 73 1.01 -8.84 6.89
N ILE A 74 1.65 -8.38 7.96
CA ILE A 74 1.08 -7.33 8.84
C ILE A 74 0.87 -6.03 8.07
N ILE A 75 1.82 -5.64 7.21
CA ILE A 75 1.69 -4.45 6.36
C ILE A 75 0.56 -4.62 5.33
N SER A 76 0.41 -5.80 4.73
CA SER A 76 -0.69 -6.12 3.83
C SER A 76 -2.04 -6.02 4.55
N ASP A 77 -2.15 -6.59 5.75
CA ASP A 77 -3.37 -6.54 6.58
C ASP A 77 -3.75 -5.11 6.98
N ARG A 78 -2.76 -4.30 7.37
CA ARG A 78 -2.96 -2.86 7.65
C ARG A 78 -3.41 -2.12 6.39
N THR A 79 -2.77 -2.37 5.25
CA THR A 79 -3.13 -1.72 3.99
C THR A 79 -4.56 -2.07 3.56
N LEU A 80 -4.96 -3.34 3.68
CA LEU A 80 -6.33 -3.79 3.43
C LEU A 80 -7.35 -3.12 4.36
N ALA A 81 -7.07 -3.08 5.67
CA ALA A 81 -7.95 -2.45 6.65
C ALA A 81 -8.10 -0.92 6.40
N GLY A 82 -7.02 -0.23 6.04
CA GLY A 82 -7.06 1.17 5.62
C GLY A 82 -7.83 1.36 4.32
N ALA A 83 -7.59 0.52 3.31
CA ALA A 83 -8.25 0.56 2.02
C ALA A 83 -9.77 0.33 2.12
N ALA A 84 -10.23 -0.49 3.06
CA ALA A 84 -11.65 -0.73 3.32
C ALA A 84 -12.45 0.55 3.65
N HIS A 85 -11.78 1.64 4.04
CA HIS A 85 -12.43 2.94 4.22
C HIS A 85 -12.52 3.76 2.93
N LEU A 86 -11.64 3.52 1.96
CA LEU A 86 -11.42 4.36 0.78
C LEU A 86 -11.81 3.68 -0.54
N ASP A 87 -11.92 2.35 -0.59
CA ASP A 87 -12.36 1.59 -1.76
C ASP A 87 -13.35 0.49 -1.36
N ASP A 88 -14.33 0.20 -2.21
CA ASP A 88 -15.45 -0.72 -1.94
C ASP A 88 -15.31 -2.07 -2.65
N ASP A 89 -14.18 -2.32 -3.30
CA ASP A 89 -13.90 -3.55 -4.05
C ASP A 89 -13.22 -4.65 -3.22
N GLU A 90 -12.97 -4.39 -1.93
CA GLU A 90 -12.36 -5.31 -0.95
C GLU A 90 -10.92 -5.72 -1.31
N LYS A 91 -10.26 -5.02 -2.23
CA LYS A 91 -9.04 -5.50 -2.89
C LYS A 91 -7.93 -4.45 -2.89
N VAL A 92 -6.70 -4.94 -2.73
CA VAL A 92 -5.49 -4.13 -2.89
C VAL A 92 -4.54 -4.87 -3.82
N PRO A 93 -4.21 -4.32 -5.00
CA PRO A 93 -3.14 -4.86 -5.83
C PRO A 93 -1.80 -4.75 -5.11
N VAL A 94 -1.06 -5.86 -5.08
CA VAL A 94 0.26 -5.98 -4.46
C VAL A 94 1.29 -6.28 -5.53
N ILE A 95 2.33 -5.45 -5.61
CA ILE A 95 3.42 -5.55 -6.58
C ILE A 95 4.71 -5.82 -5.81
N ALA A 96 5.41 -6.91 -6.15
CA ALA A 96 6.74 -7.21 -5.63
C ALA A 96 7.80 -7.00 -6.71
N PHE A 97 8.90 -6.36 -6.35
CA PHE A 97 9.99 -6.04 -7.27
C PHE A 97 11.36 -6.21 -6.62
N SER A 98 12.39 -6.42 -7.43
CA SER A 98 13.80 -6.41 -7.02
C SER A 98 14.62 -5.79 -8.15
N THR A 99 15.52 -6.53 -8.80
CA THR A 99 16.17 -6.10 -10.05
C THR A 99 15.14 -5.93 -11.17
N ASP A 100 14.12 -6.79 -11.17
CA ASP A 100 13.01 -6.81 -12.13
C ASP A 100 11.67 -6.84 -11.39
N LEU A 101 10.58 -6.89 -12.15
CA LEU A 101 9.26 -7.19 -11.59
C LEU A 101 9.21 -8.67 -11.20
N ASN A 102 9.16 -8.98 -9.91
CA ASN A 102 9.04 -10.36 -9.44
C ASN A 102 7.61 -10.90 -9.57
N GLY A 103 6.59 -10.07 -9.31
CA GLY A 103 5.22 -10.53 -9.39
C GLY A 103 4.17 -9.48 -9.06
N THR A 104 2.92 -9.79 -9.39
CA THR A 104 1.76 -8.98 -9.03
C THR A 104 0.58 -9.89 -8.71
N GLU A 105 0.00 -9.72 -7.53
CA GLU A 105 -1.25 -10.37 -7.13
C GLU A 105 -2.19 -9.34 -6.51
N THR A 106 -3.39 -9.78 -6.11
CA THR A 106 -4.35 -8.94 -5.42
C THR A 106 -4.62 -9.54 -4.06
N ALA A 107 -4.36 -8.77 -3.01
CA ALA A 107 -4.77 -9.13 -1.66
C ALA A 107 -6.28 -8.87 -1.56
N ASP A 108 -7.03 -9.88 -1.15
CA ASP A 108 -8.47 -9.79 -0.89
C ASP A 108 -8.69 -9.70 0.62
N LEU A 109 -9.56 -8.78 1.05
CA LEU A 109 -9.85 -8.53 2.45
C LEU A 109 -10.33 -9.79 3.18
N THR A 110 -11.11 -10.66 2.51
CA THR A 110 -11.67 -11.88 3.10
C THR A 110 -10.75 -13.09 3.00
N GLU A 111 -9.72 -13.03 2.15
CA GLU A 111 -8.72 -14.11 1.96
C GLU A 111 -7.30 -13.67 2.38
N HIS A 112 -7.21 -12.64 3.22
CA HIS A 112 -5.95 -11.96 3.55
C HIS A 112 -4.93 -12.87 4.27
N ALA A 113 -5.40 -13.81 5.10
CA ALA A 113 -4.53 -14.63 5.94
C ALA A 113 -3.57 -15.47 5.10
N GLY A 114 -2.26 -15.34 5.37
CA GLY A 114 -1.19 -16.06 4.65
C GLY A 114 -0.98 -15.62 3.20
N PHE A 115 -1.61 -14.52 2.77
CA PHE A 115 -1.47 -13.98 1.41
C PHE A 115 0.01 -13.76 1.04
N MET A 116 0.79 -13.08 1.88
CA MET A 116 2.19 -12.76 1.55
C MET A 116 3.06 -14.00 1.45
N GLU A 117 2.80 -15.02 2.27
CA GLU A 117 3.52 -16.29 2.19
C GLU A 117 3.21 -17.03 0.87
N ARG A 118 1.93 -17.07 0.47
CA ARG A 118 1.50 -17.66 -0.82
C ARG A 118 2.09 -16.90 -2.00
N PHE A 119 2.09 -15.58 -1.93
CA PHE A 119 2.59 -14.71 -2.99
C PHE A 119 4.10 -14.89 -3.17
N MET A 120 4.86 -14.87 -2.07
CA MET A 120 6.31 -15.06 -2.08
C MET A 120 6.78 -16.35 -2.74
N ARG A 121 6.06 -17.46 -2.55
CA ARG A 121 6.41 -18.75 -3.17
C ARG A 121 6.43 -18.70 -4.70
N LYS A 122 5.83 -17.68 -5.31
CA LYS A 122 5.74 -17.49 -6.76
C LYS A 122 6.73 -16.44 -7.31
N LEU A 123 7.43 -15.71 -6.44
CA LEU A 123 8.26 -14.55 -6.82
C LEU A 123 9.66 -14.89 -7.35
N GLY A 124 10.05 -16.16 -7.26
CA GLY A 124 11.41 -16.59 -7.59
C GLY A 124 12.46 -15.98 -6.65
N SER A 125 13.66 -15.77 -7.18
CA SER A 125 14.81 -15.26 -6.43
C SER A 125 14.70 -13.75 -6.17
N MET A 126 15.17 -13.34 -4.98
CA MET A 126 15.40 -11.93 -4.66
C MET A 126 16.61 -11.40 -5.43
N GLY A 127 16.63 -10.09 -5.71
CA GLY A 127 17.69 -9.41 -6.46
C GLY A 127 18.13 -8.08 -5.83
N GLY A 128 18.57 -7.16 -6.69
CA GLY A 128 18.85 -5.76 -6.34
C GLY A 128 17.58 -4.94 -6.15
N THR A 129 17.69 -3.63 -6.25
CA THR A 129 16.63 -2.69 -5.85
C THR A 129 16.33 -1.70 -6.98
N ASN A 130 15.64 -2.16 -8.02
CA ASN A 130 15.23 -1.32 -9.15
C ASN A 130 13.74 -0.95 -9.06
N TYR A 131 13.41 0.32 -8.99
CA TYR A 131 12.02 0.77 -8.79
C TYR A 131 11.24 0.90 -10.10
N ALA A 132 11.92 1.17 -11.22
CA ALA A 132 11.23 1.42 -12.49
C ALA A 132 10.31 0.26 -12.94
N PRO A 133 10.66 -1.03 -12.76
CA PRO A 133 9.75 -2.14 -13.05
C PRO A 133 8.42 -2.06 -12.30
N ALA A 134 8.45 -1.78 -10.99
CA ALA A 134 7.25 -1.65 -10.16
C ALA A 134 6.39 -0.45 -10.58
N PHE A 135 7.02 0.70 -10.85
CA PHE A 135 6.33 1.90 -11.30
C PHE A 135 5.68 1.71 -12.68
N ARG A 136 6.34 1.02 -13.62
CA ARG A 136 5.72 0.64 -14.90
C ARG A 136 4.49 -0.25 -14.68
N LYS A 137 4.57 -1.20 -13.74
CA LYS A 137 3.44 -2.07 -13.42
C LYS A 137 2.28 -1.27 -12.84
N LEU A 138 2.52 -0.35 -11.90
CA LEU A 138 1.49 0.56 -11.37
C LEU A 138 0.79 1.35 -12.48
N LEU A 139 1.54 1.94 -13.42
CA LEU A 139 0.97 2.66 -14.56
C LEU A 139 0.01 1.79 -15.39
N SER A 140 0.31 0.49 -15.53
CA SER A 140 -0.56 -0.45 -16.26
C SER A 140 -1.85 -0.80 -15.50
N LEU A 141 -1.81 -0.80 -14.15
CA LEU A 141 -2.95 -1.12 -13.30
C LEU A 141 -3.85 0.09 -13.08
N HIS A 142 -3.28 1.28 -12.96
CA HIS A 142 -4.02 2.50 -12.70
C HIS A 142 -4.64 3.07 -13.98
N LYS A 143 -5.84 2.58 -14.30
CA LYS A 143 -6.61 2.97 -15.50
C LYS A 143 -7.54 4.17 -15.30
N LYS A 144 -7.71 4.63 -14.05
CA LYS A 144 -8.64 5.71 -13.70
C LYS A 144 -7.91 7.07 -13.83
N LYS A 145 -8.67 8.17 -14.01
CA LYS A 145 -8.14 9.55 -13.85
C LYS A 145 -8.32 10.09 -12.42
N LYS A 146 -8.82 9.25 -11.51
CA LYS A 146 -9.06 9.60 -10.10
C LYS A 146 -7.78 9.46 -9.31
N GLN A 147 -7.62 10.28 -8.27
CA GLN A 147 -6.47 10.20 -7.39
C GLN A 147 -6.36 8.80 -6.76
N GLY A 148 -5.16 8.24 -6.73
CA GLY A 148 -4.86 6.95 -6.08
C GLY A 148 -3.69 7.07 -5.11
N LEU A 149 -3.61 6.14 -4.16
CA LEU A 149 -2.58 6.12 -3.13
C LEU A 149 -1.75 4.84 -3.23
N VAL A 150 -0.42 5.01 -3.32
CA VAL A 150 0.53 3.91 -3.34
C VAL A 150 1.26 3.88 -2.01
N VAL A 151 1.15 2.78 -1.28
CA VAL A 151 1.99 2.48 -0.12
C VAL A 151 3.22 1.74 -0.63
N PHE A 152 4.38 2.39 -0.58
CA PHE A 152 5.63 1.89 -1.13
C PHE A 152 6.60 1.53 0.00
N ILE A 153 6.92 0.24 0.15
CA ILE A 153 7.79 -0.28 1.21
C ILE A 153 9.15 -0.64 0.63
N THR A 154 10.22 -0.15 1.22
CA THR A 154 11.63 -0.39 0.83
C THR A 154 12.54 -0.24 2.04
N ASP A 155 13.80 -0.62 1.94
CA ASP A 155 14.86 -0.33 2.91
C ASP A 155 15.97 0.54 2.33
N GLY A 156 15.84 1.12 1.14
CA GLY A 156 16.91 1.93 0.55
C GLY A 156 16.44 2.82 -0.59
N GLY A 157 17.37 3.44 -1.31
CA GLY A 157 17.09 4.09 -2.59
C GLY A 157 17.17 3.12 -3.77
N PRO A 158 16.63 3.50 -4.95
CA PRO A 158 16.75 2.69 -6.16
C PRO A 158 18.19 2.64 -6.66
N GLN A 159 18.59 1.50 -7.22
CA GLN A 159 19.81 1.35 -8.01
C GLN A 159 19.64 1.89 -9.45
N ASP A 160 18.39 1.98 -9.94
CA ASP A 160 18.02 2.50 -11.25
C ASP A 160 17.46 3.93 -11.19
N LEU A 161 18.23 4.87 -10.62
CA LEU A 161 17.77 6.23 -10.28
C LEU A 161 17.04 6.94 -11.45
N ASP A 162 17.69 7.11 -12.59
CA ASP A 162 17.10 7.86 -13.72
C ASP A 162 15.86 7.16 -14.31
N PRO A 163 15.90 5.83 -14.59
CA PRO A 163 14.69 5.09 -14.97
C PRO A 163 13.56 5.21 -13.94
N ALA A 164 13.86 5.11 -12.65
CA ALA A 164 12.89 5.15 -11.57
C ALA A 164 12.22 6.53 -11.50
N GLU A 165 13.01 7.61 -11.48
CA GLU A 165 12.46 8.97 -11.42
C GLU A 165 11.61 9.30 -12.66
N LYS A 166 12.03 8.83 -13.84
CA LYS A 166 11.23 8.99 -15.07
C LYS A 166 9.86 8.31 -14.98
N GLN A 167 9.77 7.10 -14.40
CA GLN A 167 8.46 6.46 -14.22
C GLN A 167 7.66 7.09 -13.09
N LEU A 168 8.34 7.54 -12.03
CA LEU A 168 7.70 8.22 -10.90
C LEU A 168 6.95 9.47 -11.35
N GLN A 169 7.56 10.30 -12.19
CA GLN A 169 6.88 11.48 -12.77
C GLN A 169 5.62 11.09 -13.56
N LYS A 170 5.67 9.99 -14.32
CA LYS A 170 4.48 9.49 -15.04
C LYS A 170 3.37 9.00 -14.09
N LEU A 171 3.71 8.48 -12.91
CA LEU A 171 2.70 8.13 -11.90
C LEU A 171 1.99 9.41 -11.44
N PHE A 172 2.73 10.51 -11.28
CA PHE A 172 2.16 11.80 -10.88
C PHE A 172 1.24 12.37 -11.96
N ASP A 173 1.59 12.25 -13.24
CA ASP A 173 0.71 12.60 -14.37
C ASP A 173 -0.60 11.78 -14.39
N LYS A 174 -0.62 10.64 -13.68
CA LYS A 174 -1.79 9.77 -13.50
C LYS A 174 -2.51 10.00 -12.18
N ASN A 175 -2.22 11.08 -11.44
CA ASN A 175 -2.79 11.40 -10.14
C ASN A 175 -2.53 10.34 -9.06
N LEU A 176 -1.41 9.61 -9.15
CA LEU A 176 -0.98 8.74 -8.07
C LEU A 176 -0.13 9.54 -7.08
N PHE A 177 -0.47 9.42 -5.80
CA PHE A 177 0.37 9.82 -4.70
C PHE A 177 1.16 8.60 -4.21
N VAL A 178 2.49 8.73 -4.13
CA VAL A 178 3.37 7.67 -3.63
C VAL A 178 3.82 8.01 -2.22
N GLN A 179 3.37 7.24 -1.24
CA GLN A 179 3.83 7.32 0.14
C GLN A 179 4.90 6.24 0.37
N ALA A 180 6.17 6.64 0.39
CA ALA A 180 7.27 5.76 0.71
C ALA A 180 7.44 5.62 2.22
N LEU A 181 7.47 4.38 2.70
CA LEU A 181 7.82 4.01 4.06
C LEU A 181 9.12 3.19 4.00
N ALA A 182 10.23 3.84 4.35
CA ALA A 182 11.54 3.18 4.32
C ALA A 182 11.85 2.56 5.68
N VAL A 183 12.05 1.24 5.70
CA VAL A 183 12.39 0.51 6.90
C VAL A 183 13.79 0.87 7.33
N ARG A 184 13.94 1.31 8.57
CA ARG A 184 15.25 1.62 9.13
C ARG A 184 16.16 0.40 9.13
N ASP A 185 17.25 0.49 8.37
CA ASP A 185 18.41 -0.38 8.48
C ASP A 185 19.70 0.45 8.60
N PRO A 186 20.69 0.04 9.42
CA PRO A 186 21.90 0.82 9.66
C PRO A 186 22.73 1.17 8.43
N TYR A 187 22.59 0.41 7.34
CA TYR A 187 23.40 0.58 6.13
C TYR A 187 22.66 1.32 5.01
N SER A 188 21.42 1.74 5.26
CA SER A 188 20.55 2.31 4.24
C SER A 188 20.79 3.79 4.01
N ASN A 189 20.78 4.17 2.72
CA ASN A 189 20.76 5.56 2.29
C ASN A 189 19.38 5.92 1.72
N TYR A 190 18.78 6.99 2.24
CA TYR A 190 17.47 7.50 1.81
C TYR A 190 17.53 8.89 1.15
N ASP A 191 18.72 9.39 0.79
CA ASP A 191 18.92 10.73 0.24
C ASP A 191 18.09 10.94 -1.03
N VAL A 192 17.98 9.91 -1.87
CA VAL A 192 17.10 9.93 -3.05
C VAL A 192 15.65 10.15 -2.65
N LEU A 193 15.13 9.41 -1.68
CA LEU A 193 13.73 9.52 -1.24
C LEU A 193 13.45 10.86 -0.55
N LYS A 194 14.40 11.35 0.27
CA LYS A 194 14.38 12.69 0.87
C LYS A 194 14.40 13.78 -0.21
N GLY A 195 15.20 13.58 -1.26
CA GLY A 195 15.29 14.44 -2.44
C GLY A 195 13.97 14.48 -3.21
N TRP A 196 13.36 13.32 -3.50
CA TRP A 196 12.06 13.24 -4.17
C TRP A 196 10.94 13.87 -3.35
N LYS A 197 10.91 13.68 -2.03
CA LYS A 197 9.94 14.37 -1.15
C LYS A 197 10.03 15.89 -1.26
N ARG A 198 11.26 16.43 -1.26
CA ARG A 198 11.50 17.87 -1.45
C ARG A 198 11.10 18.35 -2.84
N LYS A 199 11.40 17.55 -3.87
CA LYS A 199 11.18 17.90 -5.28
C LYS A 199 9.70 17.78 -5.69
N TYR A 200 8.97 16.83 -5.13
CA TYR A 200 7.59 16.48 -5.49
C TYR A 200 6.64 16.44 -4.29
N PRO A 201 6.57 17.50 -3.45
CA PRO A 201 5.85 17.44 -2.16
C PRO A 201 4.33 17.26 -2.28
N LYS A 202 3.76 17.45 -3.49
CA LYS A 202 2.33 17.24 -3.75
C LYS A 202 1.97 15.81 -4.15
N ASN A 203 2.96 14.99 -4.51
CA ASN A 203 2.74 13.66 -5.09
C ASN A 203 3.60 12.57 -4.45
N PHE A 204 4.61 12.95 -3.67
CA PHE A 204 5.53 12.02 -3.02
C PHE A 204 5.65 12.33 -1.54
N GLY A 205 5.28 11.35 -0.72
CA GLY A 205 5.56 11.35 0.70
C GLY A 205 6.69 10.39 1.06
N PHE A 206 7.42 10.71 2.14
CA PHE A 206 8.48 9.84 2.63
C PHE A 206 8.60 9.90 4.15
N GLN A 207 8.69 8.72 4.75
CA GLN A 207 8.89 8.52 6.17
C GLN A 207 9.84 7.33 6.40
N GLU A 208 10.73 7.47 7.38
CA GLU A 208 11.52 6.35 7.90
C GLU A 208 10.72 5.64 8.99
N VAL A 209 10.66 4.31 8.95
CA VAL A 209 9.78 3.53 9.82
C VAL A 209 10.51 2.39 10.53
N ASP A 210 10.02 2.09 11.73
CA ASP A 210 10.29 0.83 12.41
C ASP A 210 9.14 -0.13 12.13
N MET A 211 9.45 -1.35 11.70
CA MET A 211 8.44 -2.36 11.39
C MET A 211 7.68 -2.88 12.61
N SER A 212 8.12 -2.56 13.82
CA SER A 212 7.40 -2.79 15.08
C SER A 212 6.38 -1.69 15.43
N MET A 213 6.23 -0.65 14.59
CA MET A 213 5.27 0.44 14.81
C MET A 213 3.85 -0.09 15.04
N GLN A 214 3.09 0.64 15.85
CA GLN A 214 1.68 0.34 16.12
C GLN A 214 0.79 0.73 14.93
N ASP A 215 -0.45 0.24 14.94
CA ASP A 215 -1.37 0.42 13.80
C ASP A 215 -1.73 1.90 13.56
N ASP A 216 -1.96 2.67 14.62
CA ASP A 216 -2.24 4.11 14.55
C ASP A 216 -1.05 4.89 13.96
N GLN A 217 0.17 4.56 14.37
CA GLN A 217 1.40 5.13 13.81
C GLN A 217 1.51 4.83 12.32
N PHE A 218 1.30 3.56 11.92
CA PHE A 218 1.30 3.18 10.51
C PHE A 218 0.29 4.00 9.70
N TYR A 219 -0.95 4.14 10.17
CA TYR A 219 -1.98 4.89 9.43
C TYR A 219 -1.68 6.38 9.36
N ASN A 220 -1.16 6.99 10.43
CA ASN A 220 -0.74 8.39 10.38
C ASN A 220 0.39 8.63 9.37
N LEU A 221 1.35 7.70 9.28
CA LEU A 221 2.45 7.78 8.32
C LEU A 221 1.97 7.54 6.88
N VAL A 222 1.01 6.63 6.67
CA VAL A 222 0.45 6.36 5.34
C VAL A 222 -0.42 7.51 4.84
N PHE A 223 -1.33 8.01 5.68
CA PHE A 223 -2.38 8.94 5.25
C PHE A 223 -2.07 10.40 5.53
N GLY A 224 -1.14 10.71 6.44
CA GLY A 224 -0.90 12.07 6.92
C GLY A 224 -0.46 13.04 5.83
N GLU A 225 0.52 12.66 4.99
CA GLU A 225 0.97 13.52 3.89
C GLU A 225 -0.03 13.53 2.73
N PHE A 226 -0.64 12.38 2.44
CA PHE A 226 -1.70 12.27 1.45
C PHE A 226 -2.90 13.18 1.76
N SER A 227 -3.32 13.28 3.03
CA SER A 227 -4.46 14.09 3.45
C SER A 227 -4.34 15.58 3.09
N LYS A 228 -3.12 16.08 2.95
CA LYS A 228 -2.84 17.48 2.60
C LYS A 228 -3.11 17.78 1.13
N VAL A 229 -3.31 16.75 0.31
CA VAL A 229 -3.47 16.85 -1.15
C VAL A 229 -4.68 16.07 -1.68
N ALA A 230 -5.55 15.56 -0.81
CA ALA A 230 -6.63 14.60 -1.12
C ALA A 230 -8.05 15.20 -1.18
#